data_AF-A0A818MPN3-F1
#
_entry.id   AF-A0A818MPN3-F1
#
_cell.length_a   1.000
_cell.length_b   1.000
_cell.length_c   1.000
_cell.angle_alpha   90.00
_cell.angle_beta   90.00
_cell.angle_gamma   90.00
#
_symmetry.space_group_name_H-M   'P 1'
#
loop_
_entity.id
_entity.type
_entity.pdbx_description
1 polymer ?
#
loop_
_entity_poly.entity_id
_entity_poly.type
_entity_poly.pdbx_seq_one_letter_code
_entity_poly.pdbx_strand_id
1 'polypeptide(L)'
;MKKAYDLKCECDVNFYLQKCDRCTTIKKANNIKVDIYECPIPSQRESALAVIFELQMPNEIRCFRDILWQFVNRPNPNPSHHCMHEWVSVSPHSAKLRQFYQGSHKCKVKLVSATQSISQSHFSTPRQVVPIPVDEFLYENSLRVQISPTKIIEFQDECRTLTPELTDSNYKDLQFSISTTQCIQNKVIAKLSKCSLQLKPAQFIEFGSFRSGHRLQWWNLLSILELDSSSMNEESVAILITHALLQYGPMTMNRETLIYPWCPESHQQLLDDHFVDELIVRLERHLKDCECNWQNELLLVTITIITMRVFTICNSTRKNQMINLVIKCRNVGEKWIQLISESIQNPSSSDSDKMDILRDKIVIIGVACLLTFSMYTDYSNSFALSNENVISLLTLVTTIHDNMNLSKKKTNMSIFMRNIMRSSERVLVSIHPTVSELLEKNSYEILNEFCASYWAVIQNKGKINGKWKKRNKHLYDGWYDGEYESNKISIDCLKGIFSVNDMTIGFLPDRITSDKLFFRVFGHHIFEVQAAQSKDTYITKHGYHANGKVH
;
A
#
# COMPACT_ATOMS: atom_id res chain seq x y z
N MET A 1 -21.32 -49.14 36.89
CA MET A 1 -21.72 -48.71 38.25
C MET A 1 -23.17 -48.99 38.58
N LYS A 2 -24.18 -48.48 37.85
CA LYS A 2 -25.61 -48.79 38.13
C LYS A 2 -25.89 -50.29 38.30
N LYS A 3 -25.46 -51.11 37.33
CA LYS A 3 -25.50 -52.58 37.42
C LYS A 3 -24.80 -53.18 38.65
N ALA A 4 -23.79 -52.50 39.23
CA ALA A 4 -23.11 -52.97 40.44
C ALA A 4 -23.84 -52.55 41.72
N TYR A 5 -24.62 -51.46 41.69
CA TYR A 5 -25.48 -51.06 42.81
C TYR A 5 -26.70 -51.97 42.95
N ASP A 6 -27.16 -52.57 41.85
CA ASP A 6 -28.27 -53.53 41.82
C ASP A 6 -27.87 -54.94 42.28
N LEU A 7 -26.56 -55.21 42.41
CA LEU A 7 -26.02 -56.49 42.88
C LEU A 7 -25.75 -56.44 44.39
N LYS A 8 -26.13 -57.49 45.13
CA LYS A 8 -25.73 -57.62 46.55
C LYS A 8 -24.25 -58.02 46.63
N CYS A 9 -23.56 -57.54 47.68
CA CYS A 9 -22.21 -57.99 47.94
C CYS A 9 -22.29 -59.33 48.67
N GLU A 10 -21.73 -60.38 48.07
CA GLU A 10 -21.70 -61.73 48.66
C GLU A 10 -20.34 -62.02 49.33
N CYS A 11 -19.48 -61.02 49.46
CA CYS A 11 -18.18 -61.16 50.11
C CYS A 11 -18.34 -61.14 51.64
N ASP A 12 -17.90 -62.21 52.29
CA ASP A 12 -17.79 -62.32 53.74
C ASP A 12 -16.51 -61.63 54.24
N VAL A 13 -16.59 -60.93 55.37
CA VAL A 13 -15.49 -60.09 55.92
C VAL A 13 -14.30 -60.95 56.39
N ASN A 14 -14.52 -62.25 56.60
CA ASN A 14 -13.55 -63.17 57.18
C ASN A 14 -12.79 -64.08 56.19
N PHE A 15 -13.11 -64.05 54.89
CA PHE A 15 -12.40 -64.86 53.89
C PHE A 15 -11.95 -64.02 52.69
N TYR A 16 -10.63 -63.86 52.56
CA TYR A 16 -9.93 -63.01 51.60
C TYR A 16 -10.12 -63.31 50.10
N LEU A 17 -11.01 -64.24 49.70
CA LEU A 17 -11.07 -64.74 48.33
C LEU A 17 -12.49 -65.13 47.90
N GLN A 18 -13.38 -64.16 47.66
CA GLN A 18 -14.40 -64.31 46.61
C GLN A 18 -14.62 -63.00 45.86
N LYS A 19 -14.37 -63.03 44.55
CA LYS A 19 -14.65 -61.93 43.61
C LYS A 19 -16.14 -61.96 43.25
N CYS A 20 -17.03 -61.62 44.19
CA CYS A 20 -18.46 -61.59 43.90
C CYS A 20 -18.75 -60.69 42.68
N ASP A 21 -19.87 -60.94 41.99
CA ASP A 21 -20.19 -60.22 40.76
C ASP A 21 -20.25 -58.70 40.96
N ARG A 22 -20.68 -58.25 42.14
CA ARG A 22 -20.62 -56.83 42.53
C ARG A 22 -19.18 -56.32 42.53
N CYS A 23 -18.27 -56.96 43.27
CA CYS A 23 -16.86 -56.55 43.37
C CYS A 23 -16.14 -56.63 42.02
N THR A 24 -16.44 -57.64 41.21
CA THR A 24 -15.91 -57.77 39.85
C THR A 24 -16.42 -56.66 38.94
N THR A 25 -17.70 -56.31 39.03
CA THR A 25 -18.30 -55.22 38.25
C THR A 25 -17.80 -53.85 38.68
N ILE A 26 -17.55 -53.63 39.98
CA ILE A 26 -16.89 -52.41 40.50
C ILE A 26 -15.46 -52.32 39.97
N LYS A 27 -14.67 -53.41 40.06
CA LYS A 27 -13.31 -53.43 39.50
C LYS A 27 -13.30 -53.17 37.99
N LYS A 28 -14.21 -53.80 37.25
CA LYS A 28 -14.38 -53.53 35.81
C LYS A 28 -14.72 -52.07 35.55
N ALA A 29 -15.63 -51.47 36.33
CA ALA A 29 -16.01 -50.07 36.20
C ALA A 29 -14.85 -49.11 36.53
N ASN A 30 -14.11 -49.36 37.61
CA ASN A 30 -12.95 -48.56 38.02
C ASN A 30 -11.77 -48.68 37.04
N ASN A 31 -11.71 -49.77 36.27
CA ASN A 31 -10.71 -49.96 35.21
C ASN A 31 -11.09 -49.27 33.89
N ILE A 32 -12.31 -48.75 33.74
CA ILE A 32 -12.66 -47.94 32.57
C ILE A 32 -11.97 -46.58 32.74
N LYS A 33 -11.09 -46.27 31.78
CA LYS A 33 -10.41 -45.00 31.70
C LYS A 33 -10.87 -44.26 30.45
N VAL A 34 -11.05 -42.95 30.57
CA VAL A 34 -11.45 -42.08 29.47
C VAL A 34 -10.45 -40.93 29.36
N ASP A 35 -10.03 -40.65 28.14
CA ASP A 35 -9.17 -39.51 27.84
C ASP A 35 -9.95 -38.21 27.95
N ILE A 36 -9.26 -37.14 28.35
CA ILE A 36 -9.86 -35.81 28.27
C ILE A 36 -10.04 -35.41 26.81
N TYR A 37 -11.13 -34.69 26.53
CA TYR A 37 -11.39 -34.05 25.27
C TYR A 37 -11.14 -32.55 25.43
N GLU A 38 -10.18 -32.01 24.71
CA GLU A 38 -10.02 -30.58 24.55
C GLU A 38 -10.55 -30.15 23.17
N CYS A 39 -11.32 -29.07 23.13
CA CYS A 39 -11.80 -28.52 21.86
C CYS A 39 -10.62 -28.05 20.98
N PRO A 40 -10.53 -28.45 19.69
CA PRO A 40 -9.46 -28.00 18.80
C PRO A 40 -9.51 -26.52 18.42
N ILE A 41 -10.68 -25.89 18.59
CA ILE A 41 -10.93 -24.49 18.26
C ILE A 41 -11.29 -23.76 19.56
N PRO A 42 -10.77 -22.53 19.77
CA PRO A 42 -11.13 -21.71 20.94
C PRO A 42 -12.61 -21.37 21.00
N SER A 43 -13.14 -21.21 22.21
CA SER A 43 -14.51 -20.77 22.46
C SER A 43 -14.71 -19.29 22.09
N GLN A 44 -13.68 -18.46 22.30
CA GLN A 44 -13.70 -17.05 21.94
C GLN A 44 -13.75 -16.87 20.42
N ARG A 45 -14.71 -16.06 19.94
CA ARG A 45 -15.00 -15.86 18.50
C ARG A 45 -13.79 -15.35 17.71
N GLU A 46 -13.07 -14.35 18.20
CA GLU A 46 -11.94 -13.76 17.48
C GLU A 46 -10.80 -14.77 17.31
N SER A 47 -10.50 -15.50 18.37
CA SER A 47 -9.50 -16.57 18.39
C SER A 47 -9.90 -17.74 17.47
N ALA A 48 -11.18 -18.14 17.49
CA ALA A 48 -11.71 -19.14 16.57
C ALA A 48 -11.58 -18.72 15.10
N LEU A 49 -11.92 -17.47 14.77
CA LEU A 49 -11.78 -16.93 13.43
C LEU A 49 -10.31 -16.89 12.99
N ALA A 50 -9.38 -16.54 13.88
CA ALA A 50 -7.94 -16.56 13.56
C ALA A 50 -7.44 -17.97 13.23
N VAL A 51 -7.90 -18.99 13.96
CA VAL A 51 -7.56 -20.41 13.68
C VAL A 51 -8.16 -20.85 12.35
N ILE A 52 -9.45 -20.59 12.11
CA ILE A 52 -10.12 -20.94 10.86
C ILE A 52 -9.45 -20.25 9.67
N PHE A 53 -9.12 -18.97 9.83
CA PHE A 53 -8.40 -18.21 8.83
C PHE A 53 -7.02 -18.83 8.57
N GLU A 54 -6.27 -19.22 9.62
CA GLU A 54 -4.97 -19.89 9.43
C GLU A 54 -5.08 -21.19 8.65
N LEU A 55 -6.15 -21.95 8.81
CA LEU A 55 -6.36 -23.21 8.09
C LEU A 55 -6.60 -22.99 6.59
N GLN A 56 -7.33 -21.92 6.25
CA GLN A 56 -7.82 -21.65 4.89
C GLN A 56 -7.16 -20.42 4.23
N MET A 57 -6.12 -19.85 4.84
CA MET A 57 -5.49 -18.61 4.35
C MET A 57 -4.90 -18.82 2.94
N PRO A 58 -5.29 -18.00 1.95
CA PRO A 58 -4.67 -17.97 0.63
C PRO A 58 -3.15 -17.77 0.69
N ASN A 59 -2.42 -18.35 -0.26
CA ASN A 59 -0.96 -18.30 -0.26
C ASN A 59 -0.41 -16.86 -0.36
N GLU A 60 -1.11 -15.99 -1.08
CA GLU A 60 -0.76 -14.59 -1.27
C GLU A 60 -0.75 -13.84 0.08
N ILE A 61 -1.77 -14.08 0.92
CA ILE A 61 -1.87 -13.47 2.25
C ILE A 61 -0.80 -14.05 3.18
N ARG A 62 -0.46 -15.33 3.05
CA ARG A 62 0.64 -15.95 3.83
C ARG A 62 1.98 -15.31 3.48
N CYS A 63 2.29 -15.17 2.19
CA CYS A 63 3.50 -14.49 1.73
C CYS A 63 3.55 -13.04 2.22
N PHE A 64 2.43 -12.32 2.13
CA PHE A 64 2.33 -10.95 2.63
C PHE A 64 2.56 -10.88 4.14
N ARG A 65 1.98 -11.79 4.94
CA ARG A 65 2.21 -11.87 6.39
C ARG A 65 3.68 -12.10 6.72
N ASP A 66 4.32 -13.07 6.06
CA ASP A 66 5.72 -13.40 6.31
C ASP A 66 6.61 -12.18 6.06
N ILE A 67 6.39 -11.48 4.95
CA ILE A 67 7.11 -10.25 4.60
C ILE A 67 6.82 -9.15 5.63
N LEU A 68 5.55 -8.89 5.95
CA LEU A 68 5.16 -7.86 6.90
C LEU A 68 5.78 -8.08 8.27
N TRP A 69 5.73 -9.32 8.77
CA TRP A 69 6.32 -9.68 10.06
C TRP A 69 7.84 -9.45 10.05
N GLN A 70 8.54 -9.80 8.97
CA GLN A 70 9.98 -9.54 8.82
C GLN A 70 10.30 -8.05 8.89
N PHE A 71 9.54 -7.21 8.17
CA PHE A 71 9.77 -5.78 8.15
C PHE A 71 9.51 -5.12 9.51
N VAL A 72 8.41 -5.49 10.18
CA VAL A 72 8.04 -4.95 11.50
C VAL A 72 9.04 -5.38 12.57
N ASN A 73 9.49 -6.63 12.55
CA ASN A 73 10.40 -7.18 13.56
C ASN A 73 11.88 -7.09 13.16
N ARG A 74 12.22 -6.30 12.13
CA ARG A 74 13.60 -6.10 11.68
C ARG A 74 14.62 -5.78 12.80
N PRO A 75 14.30 -4.97 13.82
CA PRO A 75 15.23 -4.69 14.92
C PRO A 75 15.52 -5.91 15.80
N ASN A 76 14.62 -6.89 15.82
CA ASN A 76 14.73 -8.11 16.60
C ASN A 76 14.14 -9.30 15.80
N PRO A 77 14.86 -9.80 14.78
CA PRO A 77 14.36 -10.86 13.90
C PRO A 77 14.18 -12.21 14.62
N ASN A 78 14.62 -12.30 15.88
CA ASN A 78 14.56 -13.48 16.70
C ASN A 78 13.63 -13.22 17.91
N PRO A 79 12.32 -13.51 17.80
CA PRO A 79 11.48 -13.52 18.99
C PRO A 79 12.07 -14.57 19.94
N SER A 80 12.15 -14.22 21.22
CA SER A 80 12.77 -15.02 22.27
C SER A 80 12.48 -16.53 22.15
N HIS A 81 13.52 -17.34 22.43
CA HIS A 81 13.62 -18.80 22.33
C HIS A 81 12.58 -19.63 23.13
N HIS A 82 11.41 -19.07 23.47
CA HIS A 82 10.35 -19.84 24.09
C HIS A 82 9.86 -20.90 23.10
N CYS A 83 9.79 -22.15 23.55
CA CYS A 83 9.23 -23.26 22.80
C CYS A 83 7.74 -22.95 22.51
N MET A 84 7.48 -22.38 21.34
CA MET A 84 6.12 -22.07 20.88
C MET A 84 5.52 -23.31 20.20
N HIS A 85 4.24 -23.57 20.48
CA HIS A 85 3.51 -24.69 19.91
C HIS A 85 2.81 -24.23 18.62
N GLU A 86 3.19 -24.78 17.47
CA GLU A 86 2.49 -24.50 16.19
C GLU A 86 1.07 -25.08 16.24
N TRP A 87 0.05 -24.24 16.02
CA TRP A 87 -1.35 -24.60 16.23
C TRP A 87 -1.77 -25.85 15.45
N VAL A 88 -1.41 -25.92 14.18
CA VAL A 88 -1.76 -27.03 13.27
C VAL A 88 -0.99 -28.32 13.61
N SER A 89 0.08 -28.21 14.41
CA SER A 89 0.95 -29.33 14.79
C SER A 89 0.69 -29.83 16.22
N VAL A 90 -0.13 -29.13 17.03
CA VAL A 90 -0.43 -29.55 18.42
C VAL A 90 -1.29 -30.81 18.43
N SER A 91 -0.81 -31.89 19.03
CA SER A 91 -1.61 -33.10 19.26
C SER A 91 -2.52 -32.93 20.49
N PRO A 92 -3.78 -33.43 20.49
CA PRO A 92 -4.44 -34.20 19.43
C PRO A 92 -5.18 -33.33 18.39
N HIS A 93 -5.15 -32.00 18.53
CA HIS A 93 -5.85 -31.05 17.66
C HIS A 93 -5.47 -31.21 16.18
N SER A 94 -4.20 -31.45 15.91
CA SER A 94 -3.64 -31.65 14.56
C SER A 94 -4.34 -32.75 13.78
N ALA A 95 -4.73 -33.85 14.43
CA ALA A 95 -5.43 -34.96 13.78
C ALA A 95 -6.81 -34.53 13.21
N LYS A 96 -7.49 -33.61 13.90
CA LYS A 96 -8.81 -33.09 13.47
C LYS A 96 -8.70 -31.92 12.51
N LEU A 97 -7.68 -31.07 12.69
CA LEU A 97 -7.52 -29.83 11.93
C LEU A 97 -6.78 -30.00 10.61
N ARG A 98 -5.88 -30.98 10.49
CA ARG A 98 -4.99 -31.14 9.31
C ARG A 98 -5.75 -31.32 7.99
N GLN A 99 -6.91 -31.97 8.01
CA GLN A 99 -7.75 -32.14 6.82
C GLN A 99 -8.30 -30.80 6.27
N PHE A 100 -8.36 -29.78 7.11
CA PHE A 100 -8.80 -28.43 6.73
C PHE A 100 -7.64 -27.50 6.42
N TYR A 101 -6.38 -27.95 6.51
CA TYR A 101 -5.24 -27.08 6.22
C TYR A 101 -4.96 -27.08 4.71
N GLN A 102 -5.12 -25.93 4.07
CA GLN A 102 -4.86 -25.73 2.63
C GLN A 102 -3.57 -24.94 2.35
N GLY A 103 -2.83 -24.57 3.39
CA GLY A 103 -1.67 -23.69 3.28
C GLY A 103 -0.39 -24.37 2.81
N SER A 104 0.54 -23.57 2.30
CA SER A 104 1.92 -24.00 2.07
C SER A 104 2.68 -24.21 3.39
N HIS A 105 3.32 -25.37 3.55
CA HIS A 105 4.22 -25.64 4.68
C HIS A 105 5.54 -24.83 4.65
N LYS A 106 5.79 -24.07 3.58
CA LYS A 106 7.02 -23.28 3.41
C LYS A 106 6.96 -21.90 4.10
N CYS A 107 5.79 -21.48 4.58
CA CYS A 107 5.64 -20.20 5.28
C CYS A 107 6.40 -20.20 6.61
N LYS A 108 7.08 -19.10 6.89
CA LYS A 108 7.95 -18.93 8.06
C LYS A 108 7.15 -18.49 9.28
N VAL A 109 6.16 -17.62 9.10
CA VAL A 109 5.28 -17.11 10.16
C VAL A 109 4.01 -17.96 10.21
N LYS A 110 3.63 -18.38 11.41
CA LYS A 110 2.48 -19.25 11.64
C LYS A 110 1.68 -18.83 12.87
N LEU A 111 0.49 -19.40 13.00
CA LEU A 111 -0.26 -19.34 14.25
C LEU A 111 0.36 -20.29 15.27
N VAL A 112 0.73 -19.75 16.42
CA VAL A 112 1.42 -20.47 17.49
C VAL A 112 0.78 -20.19 18.84
N SER A 113 1.22 -20.92 19.86
CA SER A 113 0.86 -20.68 21.24
C SER A 113 2.03 -20.82 22.21
N ALA A 114 2.13 -19.87 23.15
CA ALA A 114 3.05 -19.94 24.28
C ALA A 114 2.57 -20.92 25.37
N THR A 115 1.27 -21.23 25.42
CA THR A 115 0.72 -22.20 26.36
C THR A 115 0.69 -23.59 25.72
N GLN A 116 0.93 -24.62 26.54
CA GLN A 116 0.76 -26.00 26.12
C GLN A 116 -0.74 -26.38 26.12
N SER A 117 -1.12 -27.30 25.25
CA SER A 117 -2.43 -27.95 25.29
C SER A 117 -2.59 -28.73 26.60
N ILE A 118 -3.76 -28.63 27.25
CA ILE A 118 -4.04 -29.40 28.46
C ILE A 118 -4.01 -30.90 28.18
N SER A 119 -4.33 -31.31 26.95
CA SER A 119 -4.21 -32.68 26.42
C SER A 119 -2.77 -33.20 26.33
N GLN A 120 -1.77 -32.32 26.47
CA GLN A 120 -0.34 -32.69 26.53
C GLN A 120 0.27 -32.44 27.93
N SER A 121 -0.51 -31.90 28.86
CA SER A 121 -0.07 -31.63 30.23
C SER A 121 -0.23 -32.86 31.13
N HIS A 122 0.15 -32.75 32.41
CA HIS A 122 -0.09 -33.80 33.40
C HIS A 122 -1.58 -34.16 33.60
N PHE A 123 -2.50 -33.28 33.18
CA PHE A 123 -3.94 -33.52 33.19
C PHE A 123 -4.42 -34.50 32.09
N SER A 124 -3.57 -34.84 31.13
CA SER A 124 -3.87 -35.76 30.02
C SER A 124 -3.97 -37.24 30.43
N THR A 125 -3.61 -37.56 31.68
CA THR A 125 -3.66 -38.93 32.17
C THR A 125 -5.11 -39.46 32.17
N PRO A 126 -5.37 -40.63 31.54
CA PRO A 126 -6.73 -41.16 31.43
C PRO A 126 -7.37 -41.37 32.80
N ARG A 127 -8.50 -40.71 33.06
CA ARG A 127 -9.15 -40.70 34.39
C ARG A 127 -10.18 -41.82 34.51
N GLN A 128 -10.39 -42.29 35.74
CA GLN A 128 -11.46 -43.24 36.04
C GLN A 128 -12.83 -42.57 35.89
N VAL A 129 -13.80 -43.28 35.31
CA VAL A 129 -15.12 -42.73 34.98
C VAL A 129 -15.99 -42.43 36.22
N VAL A 130 -15.58 -42.85 37.42
CA VAL A 130 -16.44 -42.85 38.60
C VAL A 130 -15.69 -42.26 39.79
N PRO A 131 -16.24 -41.27 40.52
CA PRO A 131 -17.53 -40.59 40.36
C PRO A 131 -17.39 -39.22 39.67
N ILE A 132 -16.73 -39.18 38.51
CA ILE A 132 -16.36 -37.91 37.86
C ILE A 132 -17.48 -37.47 36.88
N PRO A 133 -18.01 -36.24 36.98
CA PRO A 133 -18.95 -35.68 36.00
C PRO A 133 -18.36 -35.62 34.58
N VAL A 134 -19.21 -35.71 33.55
CA VAL A 134 -18.78 -35.64 32.14
C VAL A 134 -18.04 -34.32 31.85
N ASP A 135 -18.46 -33.23 32.47
CA ASP A 135 -17.86 -31.90 32.26
C ASP A 135 -16.38 -31.84 32.68
N GLU A 136 -15.93 -32.72 33.59
CA GLU A 136 -14.50 -32.80 33.95
C GLU A 136 -13.63 -33.49 32.88
N PHE A 137 -14.25 -34.09 31.86
CA PHE A 137 -13.56 -34.63 30.69
C PHE A 137 -13.57 -33.66 29.51
N LEU A 138 -14.39 -32.62 29.53
CA LEU A 138 -14.57 -31.69 28.42
C LEU A 138 -13.90 -30.34 28.74
N TYR A 139 -12.81 -30.05 28.05
CA TYR A 139 -12.05 -28.83 28.22
C TYR A 139 -12.20 -27.91 27.01
N GLU A 140 -12.32 -26.61 27.29
CA GLU A 140 -12.10 -25.59 26.28
C GLU A 140 -10.63 -25.58 25.84
N ASN A 141 -10.39 -25.05 24.65
CA ASN A 141 -9.04 -24.94 24.11
C ASN A 141 -8.15 -24.09 25.03
N SER A 142 -7.01 -24.65 25.46
CA SER A 142 -6.09 -23.96 26.38
C SER A 142 -4.96 -23.20 25.67
N LEU A 143 -4.94 -23.24 24.33
CA LEU A 143 -3.94 -22.54 23.54
C LEU A 143 -4.34 -21.06 23.37
N ARG A 144 -3.36 -20.18 23.57
CA ARG A 144 -3.47 -18.75 23.26
C ARG A 144 -3.02 -18.48 21.84
N VAL A 145 -3.90 -17.86 21.04
CA VAL A 145 -3.65 -17.48 19.65
C VAL A 145 -2.57 -16.40 19.59
N GLN A 146 -1.45 -16.70 18.95
CA GLN A 146 -0.35 -15.77 18.68
C GLN A 146 0.21 -16.00 17.28
N ILE A 147 0.92 -15.01 16.73
CA ILE A 147 1.59 -15.12 15.45
C ILE A 147 3.09 -14.97 15.68
N SER A 148 3.87 -15.95 15.27
CA SER A 148 5.32 -15.93 15.40
C SER A 148 5.98 -16.73 14.27
N PRO A 149 7.22 -16.39 13.87
CA PRO A 149 8.03 -17.28 13.07
C PRO A 149 8.28 -18.59 13.81
N THR A 150 8.26 -19.70 13.05
CA THR A 150 8.69 -21.03 13.53
C THR A 150 10.15 -21.33 13.18
N LYS A 151 10.77 -20.47 12.36
CA LYS A 151 12.17 -20.56 11.92
C LYS A 151 12.75 -19.15 11.85
N ILE A 152 14.07 -19.04 12.05
CA ILE A 152 14.77 -17.76 11.88
C ILE A 152 14.48 -17.20 10.49
N ILE A 153 14.15 -15.91 10.45
CA ILE A 153 13.98 -15.20 9.20
C ILE A 153 15.12 -14.19 9.05
N GLU A 154 16.16 -14.59 8.33
CA GLU A 154 17.28 -13.72 8.00
C GLU A 154 16.95 -12.81 6.81
N PHE A 155 17.58 -11.64 6.78
CA PHE A 155 17.35 -10.57 5.80
C PHE A 155 18.63 -10.31 4.99
N GLN A 156 19.17 -11.36 4.35
CA GLN A 156 20.46 -11.26 3.63
C GLN A 156 20.27 -10.86 2.16
N ASP A 157 19.30 -11.47 1.46
CA ASP A 157 19.10 -11.28 0.02
C ASP A 157 18.06 -10.19 -0.31
N GLU A 158 17.20 -9.86 0.65
CA GLU A 158 16.07 -8.94 0.47
C GLU A 158 16.54 -7.49 0.37
N CYS A 159 17.57 -7.07 1.12
CA CYS A 159 18.17 -5.73 0.97
C CYS A 159 18.62 -5.47 -0.48
N ARG A 160 19.23 -6.46 -1.13
CA ARG A 160 19.64 -6.37 -2.53
C ARG A 160 18.43 -6.28 -3.45
N THR A 161 17.42 -7.12 -3.23
CA THR A 161 16.18 -7.16 -4.01
C THR A 161 15.39 -5.85 -3.93
N LEU A 162 15.47 -5.15 -2.80
CA LEU A 162 14.74 -3.92 -2.52
C LEU A 162 15.53 -2.64 -2.84
N THR A 163 16.81 -2.77 -3.20
CA THR A 163 17.63 -1.64 -3.62
C THR A 163 17.32 -1.31 -5.08
N PRO A 164 16.97 -0.07 -5.42
CA PRO A 164 16.76 0.33 -6.82
C PRO A 164 18.02 0.11 -7.66
N GLU A 165 17.84 -0.37 -8.89
CA GLU A 165 18.93 -0.53 -9.86
C GLU A 165 19.01 0.67 -10.79
N LEU A 166 20.23 1.15 -11.05
CA LEU A 166 20.51 2.17 -12.03
C LEU A 166 20.59 1.57 -13.43
N THR A 167 19.64 1.95 -14.28
CA THR A 167 19.58 1.52 -15.68
C THR A 167 20.37 2.42 -16.62
N ASP A 168 20.61 3.68 -16.22
CA ASP A 168 21.40 4.62 -16.99
C ASP A 168 22.89 4.23 -16.98
N SER A 169 23.46 4.04 -18.18
CA SER A 169 24.87 3.72 -18.37
C SER A 169 25.82 4.75 -17.74
N ASN A 170 25.40 6.01 -17.67
CA ASN A 170 26.21 7.09 -17.09
C ASN A 170 26.40 6.93 -15.58
N TYR A 171 25.39 6.37 -14.90
CA TYR A 171 25.38 6.20 -13.44
C TYR A 171 25.61 4.76 -12.98
N LYS A 172 25.64 3.79 -13.91
CA LYS A 172 25.73 2.34 -13.59
C LYS A 172 26.91 1.98 -12.69
N ASP A 173 28.08 2.59 -12.91
CA ASP A 173 29.28 2.38 -12.07
C ASP A 173 29.15 2.94 -10.64
N LEU A 174 28.12 3.77 -10.39
CA LEU A 174 27.79 4.36 -9.10
C LEU A 174 26.73 3.58 -8.31
N GLN A 175 26.28 2.39 -8.77
CA GLN A 175 25.29 1.57 -8.04
C GLN A 175 25.64 1.31 -6.56
N PHE A 176 26.92 1.31 -6.22
CA PHE A 176 27.39 1.16 -4.85
C PHE A 176 26.92 2.30 -3.92
N SER A 177 26.70 3.52 -4.42
CA SER A 177 26.21 4.65 -3.62
C SER A 177 24.73 4.52 -3.25
N ILE A 178 23.95 3.77 -4.05
CA ILE A 178 22.56 3.40 -3.73
C ILE A 178 22.51 2.18 -2.80
N SER A 179 23.47 1.27 -2.93
CA SER A 179 23.43 0.01 -2.18
C SER A 179 23.79 0.16 -0.70
N THR A 180 24.59 1.17 -0.33
CA THR A 180 25.06 1.35 1.06
C THR A 180 25.36 2.80 1.37
N THR A 181 25.22 3.16 2.64
CA THR A 181 25.64 4.47 3.18
C THR A 181 27.07 4.46 3.74
N GLN A 182 27.75 3.31 3.74
CA GLN A 182 29.10 3.15 4.30
C GLN A 182 30.22 3.59 3.35
N CYS A 183 29.87 4.19 2.20
CA CYS A 183 30.88 4.74 1.30
C CYS A 183 31.50 6.01 1.88
N ILE A 184 32.74 6.30 1.49
CA ILE A 184 33.42 7.55 1.80
C ILE A 184 33.74 8.29 0.49
N GLN A 185 33.65 9.62 0.51
CA GLN A 185 33.86 10.46 -0.68
C GLN A 185 35.20 10.21 -1.39
N ASN A 186 36.28 10.00 -0.65
CA ASN A 186 37.60 9.71 -1.25
C ASN A 186 37.58 8.45 -2.13
N LYS A 187 36.75 7.44 -1.81
CA LYS A 187 36.58 6.24 -2.67
C LYS A 187 35.82 6.56 -3.95
N VAL A 188 34.93 7.56 -3.94
CA VAL A 188 34.22 8.04 -5.13
C VAL A 188 35.19 8.80 -6.03
N ILE A 189 35.98 9.72 -5.46
CA ILE A 189 37.00 10.50 -6.17
C ILE A 189 38.03 9.55 -6.83
N ALA A 190 38.50 8.53 -6.11
CA ALA A 190 39.41 7.53 -6.67
C ALA A 190 38.83 6.74 -7.85
N LYS A 191 37.49 6.73 -8.01
CA LYS A 191 36.78 6.09 -9.13
C LYS A 191 36.45 7.05 -10.27
N LEU A 192 36.93 8.29 -10.26
CA LEU A 192 36.70 9.25 -11.35
C LEU A 192 37.13 8.74 -12.73
N SER A 193 38.10 7.82 -12.79
CA SER A 193 38.48 7.13 -14.03
C SER A 193 37.35 6.31 -14.67
N LYS A 194 36.29 5.99 -13.91
CA LYS A 194 35.06 5.33 -14.37
C LYS A 194 33.94 6.31 -14.71
N CYS A 195 34.18 7.62 -14.59
CA CYS A 195 33.18 8.62 -14.94
C CYS A 195 32.88 8.54 -16.44
N SER A 196 31.60 8.47 -16.80
CA SER A 196 31.17 8.58 -18.19
C SER A 196 31.59 9.94 -18.77
N LEU A 197 31.91 9.97 -20.06
CA LEU A 197 32.22 11.21 -20.78
C LEU A 197 31.02 12.17 -20.87
N GLN A 198 29.80 11.67 -20.67
CA GLN A 198 28.58 12.49 -20.65
C GLN A 198 28.33 13.17 -19.30
N LEU A 199 28.98 12.71 -18.23
CA LEU A 199 28.85 13.29 -16.89
C LEU A 199 30.01 14.22 -16.60
N LYS A 200 29.70 15.36 -15.97
CA LYS A 200 30.74 16.21 -15.41
C LYS A 200 31.38 15.51 -14.21
N PRO A 201 32.71 15.59 -14.01
CA PRO A 201 33.37 15.00 -12.84
C PRO A 201 32.75 15.44 -11.51
N ALA A 202 32.30 16.69 -11.41
CA ALA A 202 31.60 17.20 -10.22
C ALA A 202 30.28 16.46 -9.95
N GLN A 203 29.46 16.22 -10.98
CA GLN A 203 28.20 15.48 -10.87
C GLN A 203 28.45 14.02 -10.46
N PHE A 204 29.50 13.39 -10.99
CA PHE A 204 29.89 12.04 -10.61
C PHE A 204 30.28 11.94 -9.13
N ILE A 205 31.09 12.89 -8.65
CA ILE A 205 31.50 12.95 -7.24
C ILE A 205 30.29 13.20 -6.36
N GLU A 206 29.44 14.16 -6.71
CA GLU A 206 28.26 14.50 -5.94
C GLU A 206 27.28 13.33 -5.83
N PHE A 207 26.89 12.72 -6.95
CA PHE A 207 26.02 11.54 -6.97
C PHE A 207 26.61 10.39 -6.15
N GLY A 208 27.89 10.06 -6.37
CA GLY A 208 28.54 8.96 -5.68
C GLY A 208 28.72 9.22 -4.18
N SER A 209 28.81 10.49 -3.78
CA SER A 209 29.08 10.88 -2.40
C SER A 209 27.83 11.25 -1.61
N PHE A 210 26.68 11.44 -2.27
CA PHE A 210 25.42 11.90 -1.67
C PHE A 210 25.00 11.10 -0.42
N ARG A 211 25.31 9.80 -0.40
CA ARG A 211 24.96 8.89 0.71
C ARG A 211 26.15 8.44 1.53
N SER A 212 27.28 9.15 1.44
CA SER A 212 28.46 8.87 2.27
C SER A 212 28.17 9.27 3.72
N GLY A 213 27.74 8.31 4.53
CA GLY A 213 27.25 8.54 5.90
C GLY A 213 25.74 8.76 5.95
N HIS A 214 25.05 7.92 6.73
CA HIS A 214 23.58 7.94 6.80
C HIS A 214 23.00 9.23 7.40
N ARG A 215 23.75 9.90 8.30
CA ARG A 215 23.36 11.16 8.94
C ARG A 215 23.55 12.39 8.05
N LEU A 216 24.32 12.28 6.96
CA LEU A 216 24.67 13.42 6.10
C LEU A 216 23.73 13.60 4.90
N GLN A 217 22.80 12.66 4.67
CA GLN A 217 21.94 12.64 3.48
C GLN A 217 21.12 13.93 3.32
N TRP A 218 20.59 14.49 4.41
CA TRP A 218 19.83 15.76 4.37
C TRP A 218 20.73 16.98 4.11
N TRP A 219 21.92 17.01 4.69
CA TRP A 219 22.91 18.06 4.43
C TRP A 219 23.35 18.05 2.97
N ASN A 220 23.61 16.86 2.42
CA ASN A 220 23.97 16.69 1.03
C ASN A 220 22.81 17.10 0.09
N LEU A 221 21.56 16.82 0.46
CA LEU A 221 20.39 17.31 -0.28
C LEU A 221 20.33 18.83 -0.27
N LEU A 222 20.51 19.47 0.89
CA LEU A 222 20.52 20.92 0.99
C LEU A 222 21.63 21.55 0.13
N SER A 223 22.81 20.93 0.09
CA SER A 223 23.90 21.36 -0.80
C SER A 223 23.53 21.25 -2.28
N ILE A 224 22.92 20.15 -2.72
CA ILE A 224 22.44 19.99 -4.11
C ILE A 224 21.43 21.08 -4.46
N LEU A 225 20.47 21.35 -3.55
CA LEU A 225 19.45 22.36 -3.75
C LEU A 225 20.02 23.79 -3.79
N GLU A 226 21.11 24.06 -3.06
CA GLU A 226 21.76 25.37 -3.07
C GLU A 226 22.60 25.60 -4.32
N LEU A 227 23.41 24.61 -4.70
CA LEU A 227 24.45 24.75 -5.73
C LEU A 227 23.94 24.47 -7.15
N ASP A 228 22.73 23.95 -7.31
CA ASP A 228 22.15 23.50 -8.58
C ASP A 228 23.10 22.58 -9.37
N SER A 229 23.86 21.79 -8.64
CA SER A 229 25.00 21.00 -9.12
C SER A 229 24.59 19.71 -9.84
N SER A 230 23.40 19.18 -9.54
CA SER A 230 22.82 17.98 -10.16
C SER A 230 21.39 18.21 -10.64
N SER A 231 21.08 17.74 -11.85
CA SER A 231 19.73 17.83 -12.41
C SER A 231 18.79 16.86 -11.71
N MET A 232 17.91 17.37 -10.86
CA MET A 232 16.82 16.58 -10.27
C MET A 232 15.75 16.16 -11.29
N ASN A 233 15.88 16.59 -12.55
CA ASN A 233 15.03 16.13 -13.65
C ASN A 233 15.56 14.84 -14.32
N GLU A 234 16.64 14.24 -13.81
CA GLU A 234 17.16 12.96 -14.26
C GLU A 234 16.69 11.81 -13.36
N GLU A 235 16.23 10.71 -13.95
CA GLU A 235 15.66 9.59 -13.20
C GLU A 235 16.67 8.96 -12.22
N SER A 236 17.94 8.83 -12.61
CA SER A 236 19.00 8.29 -11.74
C SER A 236 19.15 9.13 -10.46
N VAL A 237 19.09 10.46 -10.58
CA VAL A 237 19.17 11.40 -9.46
C VAL A 237 17.90 11.33 -8.61
N ALA A 238 16.73 11.26 -9.23
CA ALA A 238 15.46 11.09 -8.54
C ALA A 238 15.41 9.78 -7.74
N ILE A 239 15.94 8.67 -8.29
CA ILE A 239 16.09 7.39 -7.58
C ILE A 239 17.00 7.56 -6.36
N LEU A 240 18.18 8.19 -6.53
CA LEU A 240 19.14 8.41 -5.46
C LEU A 240 18.53 9.21 -4.30
N ILE A 241 17.89 10.34 -4.62
CA ILE A 241 17.22 11.20 -3.63
C ILE A 241 16.09 10.41 -2.97
N THR A 242 15.15 9.88 -3.73
CA THR A 242 13.99 9.14 -3.19
C THR A 242 14.43 8.00 -2.27
N HIS A 243 15.44 7.23 -2.69
CA HIS A 243 15.95 6.12 -1.89
C HIS A 243 16.63 6.59 -0.60
N ALA A 244 17.41 7.68 -0.63
CA ALA A 244 18.00 8.27 0.57
C ALA A 244 16.94 8.74 1.57
N LEU A 245 15.88 9.38 1.07
CA LEU A 245 14.85 9.98 1.90
C LEU A 245 13.88 8.95 2.49
N LEU A 246 13.61 7.86 1.77
CA LEU A 246 12.70 6.79 2.23
C LEU A 246 13.41 5.67 2.99
N GLN A 247 14.74 5.62 2.95
CA GLN A 247 15.49 4.66 3.76
C GLN A 247 15.32 4.96 5.25
N TYR A 248 14.88 3.98 6.03
CA TYR A 248 14.65 4.14 7.46
C TYR A 248 15.90 4.56 8.25
N GLY A 249 17.07 4.00 7.93
CA GLY A 249 18.32 4.27 8.65
C GLY A 249 18.44 3.52 9.98
N PRO A 250 19.61 3.59 10.65
CA PRO A 250 19.82 2.95 11.95
C PRO A 250 19.06 3.67 13.07
N MET A 251 18.63 2.88 14.06
CA MET A 251 18.04 3.36 15.31
C MET A 251 19.09 3.39 16.40
N THR A 252 19.09 4.46 17.19
CA THR A 252 19.99 4.55 18.35
C THR A 252 19.49 3.69 19.49
N MET A 253 20.35 2.81 19.99
CA MET A 253 20.05 1.90 21.11
C MET A 253 20.01 2.62 22.46
N ASN A 254 20.74 3.73 22.59
CA ASN A 254 20.79 4.51 23.82
C ASN A 254 19.73 5.62 23.83
N ARG A 255 18.71 5.46 24.68
CA ARG A 255 17.61 6.44 24.84
C ARG A 255 18.01 7.68 25.63
N GLU A 256 19.15 7.68 26.31
CA GLU A 256 19.58 8.77 27.21
C GLU A 256 20.24 9.94 26.45
N THR A 257 20.78 9.68 25.27
CA THR A 257 21.53 10.68 24.48
C THR A 257 20.71 11.39 23.42
N LEU A 258 19.41 11.09 23.29
CA LEU A 258 18.56 11.63 22.22
C LEU A 258 17.28 12.27 22.74
N ILE A 259 16.93 13.38 22.12
CA ILE A 259 15.70 14.14 22.39
C ILE A 259 14.45 13.38 21.86
N TYR A 260 14.60 12.54 20.82
CA TYR A 260 13.46 11.88 20.15
C TYR A 260 13.75 10.42 19.73
N PRO A 261 13.53 9.42 20.62
CA PRO A 261 13.91 8.02 20.40
C PRO A 261 13.08 7.29 19.32
N TRP A 262 12.01 7.91 18.83
CA TRP A 262 11.18 7.35 17.75
C TRP A 262 11.71 7.65 16.34
N CYS A 263 12.59 8.66 16.19
CA CYS A 263 13.08 9.11 14.90
C CYS A 263 14.47 8.50 14.60
N PRO A 264 14.63 7.78 13.46
CA PRO A 264 15.92 7.21 13.08
C PRO A 264 17.01 8.27 12.89
N GLU A 265 18.27 7.89 13.10
CA GLU A 265 19.42 8.80 13.03
C GLU A 265 19.56 9.51 11.68
N SER A 266 19.09 8.88 10.60
CA SER A 266 19.16 9.44 9.24
C SER A 266 18.18 10.60 9.03
N HIS A 267 17.22 10.79 9.94
CA HIS A 267 16.14 11.77 9.82
C HIS A 267 16.12 12.80 10.96
N GLN A 268 16.99 12.66 11.96
CA GLN A 268 17.03 13.56 13.12
C GLN A 268 17.23 15.03 12.74
N GLN A 269 17.92 15.32 11.63
CA GLN A 269 18.12 16.68 11.15
C GLN A 269 16.81 17.41 10.82
N LEU A 270 15.73 16.69 10.50
CA LEU A 270 14.41 17.27 10.26
C LEU A 270 13.68 17.74 11.53
N LEU A 271 14.25 17.49 12.71
CA LEU A 271 13.72 17.94 13.99
C LEU A 271 14.31 19.31 14.40
N ASP A 272 15.24 19.84 13.60
CA ASP A 272 15.80 21.18 13.77
C ASP A 272 15.02 22.19 12.91
N ASP A 273 14.30 23.10 13.58
CA ASP A 273 13.45 24.09 12.91
C ASP A 273 14.24 25.01 11.96
N HIS A 274 15.48 25.37 12.30
CA HIS A 274 16.30 26.24 11.45
C HIS A 274 16.72 25.52 10.17
N PHE A 275 17.12 24.25 10.28
CA PHE A 275 17.40 23.43 9.10
C PHE A 275 16.17 23.28 8.20
N VAL A 276 14.99 23.04 8.80
CA VAL A 276 13.74 22.92 8.05
C VAL A 276 13.39 24.23 7.35
N ASP A 277 13.58 25.39 7.99
CA ASP A 277 13.39 26.69 7.37
C ASP A 277 14.28 26.87 6.13
N GLU A 278 15.57 26.58 6.25
CA GLU A 278 16.51 26.68 5.12
C GLU A 278 16.12 25.73 3.97
N LEU A 279 15.63 24.54 4.29
CA LEU A 279 15.17 23.57 3.30
C LEU A 279 13.90 24.05 2.58
N ILE A 280 12.93 24.61 3.30
CA ILE A 280 11.70 25.18 2.72
C ILE A 280 12.04 26.27 1.72
N VAL A 281 12.92 27.21 2.08
CA VAL A 281 13.31 28.34 1.21
C VAL A 281 13.87 27.84 -0.12
N ARG A 282 14.73 26.82 -0.10
CA ARG A 282 15.33 26.26 -1.32
C ARG A 282 14.36 25.47 -2.16
N LEU A 283 13.46 24.69 -1.53
CA LEU A 283 12.40 23.98 -2.25
C LEU A 283 11.44 24.96 -2.92
N GLU A 284 11.07 26.06 -2.24
CA GLU A 284 10.23 27.11 -2.83
C GLU A 284 10.91 27.81 -4.01
N ARG A 285 12.22 28.08 -3.91
CA ARG A 285 13.02 28.65 -5.01
C ARG A 285 12.94 27.73 -6.24
N HIS A 286 13.30 26.46 -6.08
CA HIS A 286 13.27 25.46 -7.16
C HIS A 286 11.88 25.27 -7.77
N LEU A 287 10.84 25.23 -6.94
CA LEU A 287 9.46 25.11 -7.41
C LEU A 287 9.04 26.33 -8.25
N LYS A 288 9.41 27.54 -7.80
CA LYS A 288 9.13 28.79 -8.52
C LYS A 288 9.88 28.85 -9.86
N ASP A 289 11.14 28.46 -9.87
CA ASP A 289 11.98 28.50 -11.07
C ASP A 289 11.47 27.52 -12.15
N CYS A 290 10.89 26.39 -11.73
CA CYS A 290 10.31 25.43 -12.68
C CYS A 290 8.86 25.72 -13.06
N GLU A 291 8.12 26.61 -12.38
CA GLU A 291 6.67 26.80 -12.54
C GLU A 291 6.22 27.03 -13.99
N CYS A 292 7.03 27.68 -14.81
CA CYS A 292 6.72 27.95 -16.23
C CYS A 292 7.26 26.89 -17.21
N ASN A 293 7.93 25.85 -16.72
CA ASN A 293 8.60 24.83 -17.52
C ASN A 293 8.10 23.42 -17.17
N TRP A 294 6.99 23.03 -17.81
CA TRP A 294 6.39 21.70 -17.67
C TRP A 294 7.24 20.54 -18.22
N GLN A 295 8.41 20.82 -18.84
CA GLN A 295 9.38 19.78 -19.25
C GLN A 295 10.17 19.20 -18.07
N ASN A 296 10.00 19.77 -16.87
CA ASN A 296 10.68 19.37 -15.65
C ASN A 296 9.76 18.50 -14.75
N GLU A 297 9.07 17.52 -15.32
CA GLU A 297 8.14 16.67 -14.57
C GLU A 297 8.80 15.87 -13.43
N LEU A 298 10.02 15.37 -13.64
CA LEU A 298 10.73 14.59 -12.60
C LEU A 298 11.24 15.48 -11.47
N LEU A 299 11.55 16.74 -11.76
CA LEU A 299 11.86 17.74 -10.72
C LEU A 299 10.64 17.95 -9.80
N LEU A 300 9.43 18.13 -10.35
CA LEU A 300 8.21 18.29 -9.55
C LEU A 300 7.93 17.04 -8.71
N VAL A 301 8.10 15.84 -9.27
CA VAL A 301 8.00 14.58 -8.53
C VAL A 301 8.99 14.56 -7.36
N THR A 302 10.25 14.90 -7.61
CA THR A 302 11.32 14.87 -6.60
C THR A 302 11.07 15.90 -5.49
N ILE A 303 10.72 17.14 -5.84
CA ILE A 303 10.34 18.19 -4.86
C ILE A 303 9.13 17.74 -4.03
N THR A 304 8.14 17.10 -4.65
CA THR A 304 6.95 16.61 -3.94
C THR A 304 7.33 15.50 -2.97
N ILE A 305 8.17 14.54 -3.37
CA ILE A 305 8.65 13.48 -2.48
C ILE A 305 9.45 14.05 -1.30
N ILE A 306 10.35 15.01 -1.54
CA ILE A 306 11.10 15.69 -0.49
C ILE A 306 10.13 16.38 0.48
N THR A 307 9.24 17.20 -0.05
CA THR A 307 8.26 17.98 0.72
C THR A 307 7.37 17.05 1.56
N MET A 308 6.83 15.98 0.97
CA MET A 308 6.00 15.02 1.69
C MET A 308 6.78 14.28 2.78
N ARG A 309 8.04 13.91 2.51
CA ARG A 309 8.88 13.24 3.52
C ARG A 309 9.19 14.14 4.70
N VAL A 310 9.52 15.41 4.43
CA VAL A 310 9.69 16.41 5.48
C VAL A 310 8.38 16.55 6.25
N PHE A 311 7.25 16.75 5.58
CA PHE A 311 5.93 16.87 6.23
C PHE A 311 5.60 15.68 7.16
N THR A 312 5.89 14.44 6.75
CA THR A 312 5.61 13.25 7.57
C THR A 312 6.47 13.13 8.84
N ILE A 313 7.71 13.61 8.80
CA ILE A 313 8.66 13.47 9.93
C ILE A 313 8.68 14.73 10.81
N CYS A 314 8.46 15.89 10.18
CA CYS A 314 8.60 17.19 10.79
C CYS A 314 7.51 17.40 11.85
N ASN A 315 7.90 17.25 13.12
CA ASN A 315 7.10 17.62 14.27
C ASN A 315 7.48 19.02 14.76
N SER A 316 7.71 19.94 13.83
CA SER A 316 8.19 21.30 14.13
C SER A 316 7.05 22.32 14.19
N THR A 317 7.39 23.52 14.65
CA THR A 317 6.52 24.70 14.56
C THR A 317 6.23 25.13 13.11
N ARG A 318 6.90 24.54 12.12
CA ARG A 318 6.84 24.91 10.68
C ARG A 318 5.79 24.14 9.87
N LYS A 319 4.94 23.38 10.54
CA LYS A 319 3.87 22.57 9.92
C LYS A 319 3.03 23.36 8.89
N ASN A 320 2.64 24.59 9.21
CA ASN A 320 1.85 25.43 8.30
C ASN A 320 2.63 25.84 7.03
N GLN A 321 3.92 26.13 7.15
CA GLN A 321 4.76 26.44 5.99
C GLN A 321 4.93 25.21 5.10
N MET A 322 5.11 24.03 5.71
CA MET A 322 5.14 22.77 4.98
C MET A 322 3.81 22.48 4.26
N ILE A 323 2.67 22.69 4.91
CA ILE A 323 1.35 22.55 4.27
C ILE A 323 1.23 23.47 3.06
N ASN A 324 1.63 24.74 3.20
CA ASN A 324 1.61 25.69 2.10
C ASN A 324 2.51 25.23 0.94
N LEU A 325 3.69 24.68 1.22
CA LEU A 325 4.58 24.13 0.21
C LEU A 325 3.98 22.90 -0.49
N VAL A 326 3.33 21.99 0.25
CA VAL A 326 2.60 20.84 -0.30
C VAL A 326 1.49 21.30 -1.26
N ILE A 327 0.70 22.30 -0.86
CA ILE A 327 -0.36 22.88 -1.69
C ILE A 327 0.23 23.54 -2.93
N LYS A 328 1.33 24.30 -2.80
CA LYS A 328 2.03 24.90 -3.95
C LYS A 328 2.48 23.83 -4.96
N CYS A 329 3.04 22.70 -4.50
CA CYS A 329 3.43 21.60 -5.38
C CYS A 329 2.22 21.07 -6.17
N ARG A 330 1.08 20.85 -5.51
CA ARG A 330 -0.16 20.43 -6.16
C ARG A 330 -0.64 21.43 -7.21
N ASN A 331 -0.69 22.71 -6.85
CA ASN A 331 -1.18 23.77 -7.75
C ASN A 331 -0.31 23.92 -9.00
N VAL A 332 1.02 23.81 -8.87
CA VAL A 332 1.94 23.83 -10.02
C VAL A 332 1.66 22.65 -10.95
N GLY A 333 1.51 21.44 -10.39
CA GLY A 333 1.23 20.26 -11.21
C GLY A 333 -0.14 20.28 -11.87
N GLU A 334 -1.19 20.76 -11.19
CA GLU A 334 -2.53 20.93 -11.78
C GLU A 334 -2.51 21.94 -12.93
N LYS A 335 -1.81 23.07 -12.76
CA LYS A 335 -1.60 24.05 -13.82
C LYS A 335 -0.88 23.44 -15.02
N TRP A 336 0.15 22.62 -14.80
CA TRP A 336 0.84 21.93 -15.90
C TRP A 336 -0.05 20.91 -16.60
N ILE A 337 -0.84 20.13 -15.86
CA ILE A 337 -1.81 19.20 -16.46
C ILE A 337 -2.79 19.95 -17.34
N GLN A 338 -3.30 21.10 -16.90
CA GLN A 338 -4.17 21.94 -17.71
C GLN A 338 -3.48 22.40 -19.00
N LEU A 339 -2.29 23.01 -18.91
CA LEU A 339 -1.55 23.51 -20.07
C LEU A 339 -1.20 22.41 -21.07
N ILE A 340 -0.81 21.23 -20.59
CA ILE A 340 -0.51 20.08 -21.44
C ILE A 340 -1.80 19.54 -22.08
N SER A 341 -2.90 19.48 -21.33
CA SER A 341 -4.20 19.04 -21.86
C SER A 341 -4.71 19.97 -22.96
N GLU A 342 -4.57 21.30 -22.81
CA GLU A 342 -4.89 22.29 -23.84
C GLU A 342 -4.02 22.10 -25.10
N SER A 343 -2.73 21.79 -24.90
CA SER A 343 -1.80 21.49 -26.00
C SER A 343 -2.17 20.20 -26.75
N ILE A 344 -2.69 19.20 -26.04
CA ILE A 344 -3.21 17.95 -26.61
C ILE A 344 -4.52 18.21 -27.38
N GLN A 345 -5.36 19.14 -26.91
CA GLN A 345 -6.65 19.43 -27.55
C GLN A 345 -6.50 20.25 -28.83
N ASN A 346 -5.50 21.15 -28.89
CA ASN A 346 -5.20 22.01 -30.04
C ASN A 346 -3.83 21.66 -30.65
N PRO A 347 -3.69 20.48 -31.28
CA PRO A 347 -2.40 20.05 -31.80
C PRO A 347 -1.94 20.94 -32.96
N SER A 348 -0.77 21.56 -32.81
CA SER A 348 -0.07 22.25 -33.89
C SER A 348 0.56 21.28 -34.91
N SER A 349 0.65 19.98 -34.58
CA SER A 349 1.14 18.91 -35.45
C SER A 349 0.36 17.60 -35.23
N SER A 350 0.09 16.84 -36.28
CA SER A 350 -0.60 15.53 -36.23
C SER A 350 0.28 14.35 -35.75
N ASP A 351 1.36 14.62 -35.04
CA ASP A 351 2.34 13.62 -34.61
C ASP A 351 1.86 12.85 -33.37
N SER A 352 1.43 11.60 -33.58
CA SER A 352 0.93 10.72 -32.52
C SER A 352 1.96 10.44 -31.44
N ASP A 353 3.27 10.40 -31.75
CA ASP A 353 4.29 10.03 -30.76
C ASP A 353 4.53 11.18 -29.77
N LYS A 354 4.48 12.42 -30.25
CA LYS A 354 4.53 13.60 -29.38
C LYS A 354 3.35 13.66 -28.42
N MET A 355 2.15 13.29 -28.88
CA MET A 355 0.96 13.28 -28.04
C MET A 355 1.08 12.24 -26.92
N ASP A 356 1.62 11.06 -27.21
CA ASP A 356 1.83 10.03 -26.18
C ASP A 356 2.87 10.49 -25.14
N ILE A 357 3.94 11.20 -25.55
CA ILE A 357 4.90 11.81 -24.61
C ILE A 357 4.20 12.82 -23.69
N LEU A 358 3.31 13.66 -24.22
CA LEU A 358 2.56 14.63 -23.41
C LEU A 358 1.61 13.94 -22.43
N ARG A 359 0.95 12.84 -22.83
CA ARG A 359 0.12 12.02 -21.94
C ARG A 359 0.93 11.39 -20.82
N ASP A 360 2.09 10.82 -21.15
CA ASP A 360 2.99 10.24 -20.15
C ASP A 360 3.43 11.30 -19.13
N LYS A 361 3.71 12.54 -19.57
CA LYS A 361 3.99 13.68 -18.67
C LYS A 361 2.79 14.00 -17.76
N ILE A 362 1.56 14.05 -18.28
CA ILE A 362 0.36 14.26 -17.46
C ILE A 362 0.26 13.19 -16.36
N VAL A 363 0.54 11.92 -16.68
CA VAL A 363 0.52 10.83 -15.71
C VAL A 363 1.58 11.04 -14.63
N ILE A 364 2.82 11.36 -15.01
CA ILE A 364 3.92 11.62 -14.06
C ILE A 364 3.59 12.78 -13.12
N ILE A 365 3.13 13.90 -13.67
CA ILE A 365 2.75 15.11 -12.91
C ILE A 365 1.55 14.83 -12.00
N GLY A 366 0.53 14.16 -12.53
CA GLY A 366 -0.66 13.80 -11.76
C GLY A 366 -0.32 12.90 -10.57
N VAL A 367 0.59 11.94 -10.74
CA VAL A 367 1.07 11.10 -9.65
C VAL A 367 1.77 11.93 -8.57
N ALA A 368 2.60 12.91 -8.94
CA ALA A 368 3.18 13.85 -7.97
C ALA A 368 2.07 14.58 -7.20
N CYS A 369 1.08 15.15 -7.89
CA CYS A 369 -0.06 15.81 -7.24
C CYS A 369 -0.82 14.86 -6.29
N LEU A 370 -1.03 13.59 -6.66
CA LEU A 370 -1.71 12.63 -5.79
C LEU A 370 -0.96 12.34 -4.49
N LEU A 371 0.38 12.32 -4.51
CA LEU A 371 1.18 12.10 -3.29
C LEU A 371 0.89 13.17 -2.22
N THR A 372 0.56 14.39 -2.62
CA THR A 372 0.25 15.51 -1.71
C THR A 372 -0.97 15.25 -0.84
N PHE A 373 -1.89 14.38 -1.25
CA PHE A 373 -3.09 14.05 -0.47
C PHE A 373 -2.81 13.18 0.74
N SER A 374 -1.61 12.59 0.85
CA SER A 374 -1.21 11.89 2.08
C SER A 374 -1.24 12.80 3.32
N MET A 375 -1.18 14.12 3.14
CA MET A 375 -1.29 15.08 4.25
C MET A 375 -2.61 15.01 5.02
N TYR A 376 -3.69 14.51 4.41
CA TYR A 376 -5.01 14.34 5.04
C TYR A 376 -5.20 12.99 5.74
N THR A 377 -4.23 12.07 5.63
CA THR A 377 -4.34 10.69 6.16
C THR A 377 -3.70 10.52 7.54
N ASP A 378 -2.96 11.52 7.99
CA ASP A 378 -2.22 11.46 9.25
C ASP A 378 -3.15 11.83 10.41
N TYR A 379 -3.45 10.85 11.28
CA TYR A 379 -4.30 11.03 12.46
C TYR A 379 -3.77 12.08 13.46
N SER A 380 -2.47 12.38 13.41
CA SER A 380 -1.85 13.42 14.25
C SER A 380 -2.09 14.84 13.69
N ASN A 381 -2.62 14.95 12.46
CA ASN A 381 -2.78 16.20 11.73
C ASN A 381 -4.27 16.47 11.47
N SER A 382 -4.85 17.38 12.23
CA SER A 382 -6.25 17.81 12.14
C SER A 382 -6.56 18.70 10.93
N PHE A 383 -5.98 18.43 9.75
CA PHE A 383 -6.28 19.22 8.56
C PHE A 383 -7.51 18.66 7.86
N ALA A 384 -8.58 19.45 7.83
CA ALA A 384 -9.84 19.01 7.25
C ALA A 384 -9.74 18.96 5.72
N LEU A 385 -10.18 17.84 5.15
CA LEU A 385 -10.38 17.71 3.72
C LEU A 385 -11.59 18.57 3.31
N SER A 386 -11.39 19.52 2.39
CA SER A 386 -12.47 20.37 1.85
C SER A 386 -13.12 19.75 0.62
N ASN A 387 -14.30 20.26 0.25
CA ASN A 387 -15.01 19.84 -0.96
C ASN A 387 -14.17 20.05 -2.23
N GLU A 388 -13.53 21.22 -2.36
CA GLU A 388 -12.64 21.55 -3.48
C GLU A 388 -11.46 20.56 -3.61
N ASN A 389 -10.89 20.14 -2.46
CA ASN A 389 -9.81 19.15 -2.46
C ASN A 389 -10.29 17.79 -2.97
N VAL A 390 -11.52 17.37 -2.67
CA VAL A 390 -12.08 16.13 -3.22
C VAL A 390 -12.33 16.25 -4.72
N ILE A 391 -12.81 17.40 -5.20
CA ILE A 391 -13.01 17.62 -6.64
C ILE A 391 -11.66 17.58 -7.38
N SER A 392 -10.64 18.26 -6.85
CA SER A 392 -9.26 18.20 -7.34
C SER A 392 -8.74 16.76 -7.36
N LEU A 393 -8.92 16.00 -6.27
CA LEU A 393 -8.54 14.59 -6.19
C LEU A 393 -9.20 13.76 -7.29
N LEU A 394 -10.53 13.83 -7.43
CA LEU A 394 -11.27 13.07 -8.43
C LEU A 394 -10.86 13.45 -9.86
N THR A 395 -10.62 14.74 -10.10
CA THR A 395 -10.13 15.26 -11.39
C THR A 395 -8.76 14.69 -11.72
N LEU A 396 -7.83 14.68 -10.76
CA LEU A 396 -6.50 14.12 -10.93
C LEU A 396 -6.53 12.62 -11.21
N VAL A 397 -7.23 11.82 -10.38
CA VAL A 397 -7.28 10.36 -10.56
C VAL A 397 -7.93 10.00 -11.90
N THR A 398 -9.01 10.69 -12.28
CA THR A 398 -9.70 10.44 -13.57
C THR A 398 -8.83 10.84 -14.75
N THR A 399 -8.16 12.00 -14.68
CA THR A 399 -7.22 12.46 -15.72
C THR A 399 -6.05 11.49 -15.90
N ILE A 400 -5.50 10.97 -14.81
CA ILE A 400 -4.43 9.98 -14.83
C ILE A 400 -4.92 8.67 -15.46
N HIS A 401 -6.11 8.19 -15.08
CA HIS A 401 -6.71 6.98 -15.63
C HIS A 401 -6.90 7.08 -17.15
N ASP A 402 -7.50 8.16 -17.62
CA ASP A 402 -7.78 8.39 -19.03
C ASP A 402 -6.50 8.46 -19.87
N ASN A 403 -5.50 9.22 -19.41
CA ASN A 403 -4.23 9.36 -20.15
C ASN A 403 -3.40 8.07 -20.15
N MET A 404 -3.46 7.26 -19.08
CA MET A 404 -2.85 5.93 -19.06
C MET A 404 -3.49 4.96 -20.06
N ASN A 405 -4.82 4.97 -20.18
CA ASN A 405 -5.52 4.09 -21.12
C ASN A 405 -5.21 4.42 -22.58
N LEU A 406 -5.03 5.72 -22.87
CA LEU A 406 -4.74 6.22 -24.21
C LEU A 406 -3.29 6.04 -24.66
N SER A 407 -2.35 6.03 -23.72
CA SER A 407 -0.93 5.88 -24.08
C SER A 407 -0.73 4.51 -24.71
N LYS A 408 -0.30 4.48 -25.98
CA LYS A 408 0.00 3.24 -26.72
C LYS A 408 1.09 2.41 -26.04
N LYS A 409 1.91 3.06 -25.21
CA LYS A 409 3.07 2.49 -24.51
C LYS A 409 2.73 2.12 -23.07
N LYS A 410 1.59 1.44 -22.83
CA LYS A 410 1.15 0.95 -21.49
C LYS A 410 2.27 0.24 -20.69
N THR A 411 3.32 -0.25 -21.35
CA THR A 411 4.43 -1.03 -20.78
C THR A 411 5.78 -0.33 -20.64
N ASN A 412 5.97 0.91 -21.12
CA ASN A 412 7.31 1.54 -21.15
C ASN A 412 7.70 2.39 -19.93
N MET A 413 6.84 2.51 -18.91
CA MET A 413 7.23 3.25 -17.70
C MET A 413 8.37 2.55 -16.95
N SER A 414 9.31 3.34 -16.44
CA SER A 414 10.44 2.87 -15.65
C SER A 414 9.99 2.17 -14.36
N ILE A 415 10.87 1.34 -13.79
CA ILE A 415 10.61 0.69 -12.49
C ILE A 415 10.39 1.76 -11.40
N PHE A 416 11.18 2.85 -11.44
CA PHE A 416 11.04 3.97 -10.52
C PHE A 416 9.63 4.56 -10.58
N MET A 417 9.16 4.95 -11.77
CA MET A 417 7.84 5.57 -11.92
C MET A 417 6.71 4.62 -11.49
N ARG A 418 6.79 3.33 -11.84
CA ARG A 418 5.82 2.33 -11.37
C ARG A 418 5.74 2.23 -9.85
N ASN A 419 6.87 2.37 -9.15
CA ASN A 419 6.88 2.36 -7.67
C ASN A 419 6.27 3.63 -7.08
N ILE A 420 6.47 4.80 -7.72
CA ILE A 420 5.83 6.05 -7.29
C ILE A 420 4.31 5.99 -7.53
N MET A 421 3.86 5.44 -8.65
CA MET A 421 2.43 5.22 -8.91
C MET A 421 1.76 4.32 -7.87
N ARG A 422 2.39 3.20 -7.51
CA ARG A 422 1.91 2.35 -6.41
C ARG A 422 1.83 3.11 -5.09
N SER A 423 2.73 4.07 -4.87
CA SER A 423 2.66 4.95 -3.70
C SER A 423 1.45 5.88 -3.78
N SER A 424 1.12 6.46 -4.94
CA SER A 424 -0.12 7.24 -5.11
C SER A 424 -1.39 6.41 -4.95
N GLU A 425 -1.43 5.17 -5.45
CA GLU A 425 -2.56 4.25 -5.25
C GLU A 425 -2.80 3.98 -3.75
N ARG A 426 -1.72 3.80 -2.99
CA ARG A 426 -1.80 3.67 -1.53
C ARG A 426 -2.35 4.92 -0.86
N VAL A 427 -2.01 6.11 -1.35
CA VAL A 427 -2.60 7.36 -0.86
C VAL A 427 -4.10 7.38 -1.10
N LEU A 428 -4.56 6.98 -2.29
CA LEU A 428 -5.99 6.90 -2.61
C LEU A 428 -6.74 5.95 -1.68
N VAL A 429 -6.21 4.75 -1.45
CA VAL A 429 -6.80 3.79 -0.51
C VAL A 429 -6.82 4.35 0.92
N SER A 430 -5.78 5.07 1.33
CA SER A 430 -5.65 5.61 2.69
C SER A 430 -6.57 6.80 2.95
N ILE A 431 -6.79 7.67 1.95
CA ILE A 431 -7.66 8.86 2.08
C ILE A 431 -9.14 8.54 1.82
N HIS A 432 -9.44 7.44 1.15
CA HIS A 432 -10.81 7.10 0.78
C HIS A 432 -11.82 7.00 1.95
N PRO A 433 -11.47 6.63 3.21
CA PRO A 433 -12.47 6.63 4.29
C PRO A 433 -12.95 8.06 4.58
N THR A 434 -12.00 9.00 4.64
CA THR A 434 -12.25 10.44 4.84
C THR A 434 -13.05 11.02 3.68
N VAL A 435 -12.74 10.63 2.44
CA VAL A 435 -13.52 11.03 1.26
C VAL A 435 -14.95 10.49 1.36
N SER A 436 -15.14 9.20 1.68
CA SER A 436 -16.48 8.59 1.80
C SER A 436 -17.32 9.26 2.87
N GLU A 437 -16.73 9.58 4.02
CA GLU A 437 -17.41 10.31 5.10
C GLU A 437 -17.84 11.72 4.65
N LEU A 438 -16.94 12.45 3.97
CA LEU A 438 -17.24 13.80 3.49
C LEU A 438 -18.30 13.81 2.39
N LEU A 439 -18.29 12.81 1.50
CA LEU A 439 -19.30 12.61 0.48
C LEU A 439 -20.67 12.35 1.11
N GLU A 440 -20.74 11.45 2.08
CA GLU A 440 -21.98 11.14 2.82
C GLU A 440 -22.51 12.38 3.57
N LYS A 441 -21.64 13.13 4.25
CA LYS A 441 -22.01 14.33 5.01
C LYS A 441 -22.58 15.44 4.13
N ASN A 442 -22.07 15.60 2.91
CA ASN A 442 -22.55 16.60 1.95
C ASN A 442 -23.66 16.06 1.04
N SER A 443 -24.29 14.94 1.37
CA SER A 443 -25.32 14.31 0.52
C SER A 443 -24.86 14.11 -0.93
N TYR A 444 -23.56 13.85 -1.12
CA TYR A 444 -22.90 13.61 -2.40
C TYR A 444 -22.89 14.79 -3.41
N GLU A 445 -23.19 16.02 -2.99
CA GLU A 445 -23.16 17.19 -3.88
C GLU A 445 -21.79 17.41 -4.55
N ILE A 446 -20.71 17.03 -3.88
CA ILE A 446 -19.35 17.07 -4.42
C ILE A 446 -19.23 16.27 -5.73
N LEU A 447 -19.96 15.15 -5.85
CA LEU A 447 -19.96 14.35 -7.09
C LEU A 447 -20.70 15.06 -8.22
N ASN A 448 -21.74 15.84 -7.91
CA ASN A 448 -22.42 16.69 -8.89
C ASN A 448 -21.47 17.78 -9.41
N GLU A 449 -20.72 18.43 -8.51
CA GLU A 449 -19.75 19.46 -8.88
C GLU A 449 -18.61 18.89 -9.74
N PHE A 450 -18.06 17.73 -9.35
CA PHE A 450 -17.06 17.01 -10.16
C PHE A 450 -17.61 16.63 -11.54
N CYS A 451 -18.81 16.07 -11.61
CA CYS A 451 -19.41 15.72 -12.91
C CYS A 451 -19.64 16.98 -13.76
N ALA A 452 -20.02 18.11 -13.17
CA ALA A 452 -20.27 19.35 -13.90
C ALA A 452 -18.97 19.94 -14.47
N SER A 453 -17.86 19.84 -13.73
CA SER A 453 -16.56 20.31 -14.20
C SER A 453 -15.94 19.37 -15.25
N TYR A 454 -16.01 18.06 -15.04
CA TYR A 454 -15.32 17.07 -15.87
C TYR A 454 -16.14 16.65 -17.12
N TRP A 455 -17.46 16.61 -17.02
CA TRP A 455 -18.34 16.21 -18.13
C TRP A 455 -18.70 17.40 -19.01
N ALA A 456 -17.92 17.62 -20.07
CA ALA A 456 -18.07 18.74 -21.01
C ALA A 456 -19.50 19.00 -21.54
N VAL A 457 -20.34 17.95 -21.67
CA VAL A 457 -21.75 18.07 -22.13
C VAL A 457 -22.59 18.93 -21.19
N ILE A 458 -22.25 18.94 -19.91
CA ILE A 458 -23.05 19.60 -18.88
C ILE A 458 -22.55 21.02 -18.58
N GLN A 459 -21.32 21.37 -18.96
CA GLN A 459 -20.80 22.73 -18.75
C GLN A 459 -21.75 23.83 -19.30
N ASN A 460 -22.55 23.50 -20.33
CA ASN A 460 -23.54 24.40 -20.93
C ASN A 460 -25.00 24.26 -20.41
N LYS A 461 -25.28 23.37 -19.44
CA LYS A 461 -26.66 23.02 -19.01
C LYS A 461 -27.00 23.26 -17.53
N GLY A 462 -26.10 23.89 -16.75
CA GLY A 462 -26.36 24.24 -15.35
C GLY A 462 -26.00 23.15 -14.33
N LYS A 463 -26.40 23.32 -13.06
CA LYS A 463 -26.04 22.42 -11.95
C LYS A 463 -26.58 21.00 -12.18
N ILE A 464 -25.69 20.01 -12.08
CA ILE A 464 -26.09 18.60 -11.98
C ILE A 464 -26.81 18.41 -10.65
N ASN A 465 -27.98 17.78 -10.70
CA ASN A 465 -28.70 17.35 -9.51
C ASN A 465 -28.88 15.84 -9.57
N GLY A 466 -27.75 15.13 -9.56
CA GLY A 466 -27.69 13.68 -9.63
C GLY A 466 -28.08 13.07 -8.30
N LYS A 467 -28.89 12.01 -8.32
CA LYS A 467 -29.24 11.25 -7.12
C LYS A 467 -28.22 10.15 -6.88
N TRP A 468 -27.20 10.44 -6.07
CA TRP A 468 -26.10 9.52 -5.82
C TRP A 468 -26.36 8.54 -4.67
N LYS A 469 -25.74 7.38 -4.77
CA LYS A 469 -25.62 6.39 -3.70
C LYS A 469 -24.30 5.63 -3.83
N LYS A 470 -23.74 5.21 -2.70
CA LYS A 470 -22.65 4.23 -2.68
C LYS A 470 -23.16 2.89 -3.22
N ARG A 471 -22.43 2.29 -4.16
CA ARG A 471 -22.84 1.03 -4.82
C ARG A 471 -22.95 -0.11 -3.83
N ASN A 472 -21.94 -0.30 -2.99
CA ASN A 472 -21.95 -1.28 -1.92
C ASN A 472 -21.54 -0.64 -0.59
N LYS A 473 -22.45 -0.63 0.39
CA LYS A 473 -22.20 -0.05 1.72
C LYS A 473 -21.22 -0.88 2.56
N HIS A 474 -21.09 -2.17 2.28
CA HIS A 474 -20.29 -3.11 3.06
C HIS A 474 -18.93 -3.42 2.43
N LEU A 475 -18.73 -3.04 1.16
CA LEU A 475 -17.46 -3.20 0.47
C LEU A 475 -16.74 -1.87 0.32
N TYR A 476 -15.42 -1.97 0.31
CA TYR A 476 -14.51 -0.86 0.11
C TYR A 476 -14.07 -0.83 -1.36
N ASP A 477 -15.04 -0.59 -2.26
CA ASP A 477 -14.86 -0.71 -3.71
C ASP A 477 -14.70 0.63 -4.44
N GLY A 478 -14.89 1.76 -3.76
CA GLY A 478 -14.76 3.10 -4.34
C GLY A 478 -15.89 3.53 -5.26
N TRP A 479 -16.94 2.70 -5.44
CA TRP A 479 -17.98 2.94 -6.45
C TRP A 479 -19.17 3.73 -5.92
N TYR A 480 -19.54 4.77 -6.67
CA TYR A 480 -20.74 5.56 -6.47
C TYR A 480 -21.56 5.59 -7.75
N ASP A 481 -22.86 5.35 -7.62
CA ASP A 481 -23.82 5.34 -8.72
C ASP A 481 -24.81 6.47 -8.55
N GLY A 482 -25.08 7.18 -9.64
CA GLY A 482 -26.03 8.27 -9.73
C GLY A 482 -26.91 8.16 -10.96
N GLU A 483 -27.95 8.97 -10.98
CA GLU A 483 -28.82 9.16 -12.14
C GLU A 483 -29.00 10.65 -12.37
N TYR A 484 -28.79 11.09 -13.62
CA TYR A 484 -29.02 12.46 -14.06
C TYR A 484 -29.83 12.43 -15.35
N GLU A 485 -30.97 13.12 -15.33
CA GLU A 485 -32.02 13.01 -16.36
C GLU A 485 -32.37 11.52 -16.61
N SER A 486 -32.04 10.99 -17.78
CA SER A 486 -32.23 9.58 -18.17
C SER A 486 -30.93 8.77 -18.18
N ASN A 487 -29.80 9.37 -17.81
CA ASN A 487 -28.49 8.75 -17.90
C ASN A 487 -28.06 8.19 -16.53
N LYS A 488 -27.62 6.94 -16.53
CA LYS A 488 -26.95 6.33 -15.38
C LYS A 488 -25.51 6.82 -15.35
N ILE A 489 -25.02 7.24 -14.21
CA ILE A 489 -23.67 7.76 -14.05
C ILE A 489 -22.98 6.97 -12.95
N SER A 490 -21.73 6.57 -13.15
CA SER A 490 -20.96 5.87 -12.12
C SER A 490 -19.54 6.39 -12.05
N ILE A 491 -19.03 6.55 -10.81
CA ILE A 491 -17.67 6.98 -10.50
C ILE A 491 -16.99 5.93 -9.62
N ASP A 492 -15.79 5.51 -10.00
CA ASP A 492 -14.84 4.80 -9.13
C ASP A 492 -13.82 5.81 -8.58
N CYS A 493 -13.97 6.22 -7.33
CA CYS A 493 -13.08 7.19 -6.68
C CYS A 493 -11.66 6.66 -6.44
N LEU A 494 -11.44 5.34 -6.48
CA LEU A 494 -10.12 4.73 -6.26
C LEU A 494 -9.36 4.57 -7.58
N LYS A 495 -10.05 4.25 -8.67
CA LYS A 495 -9.44 4.05 -9.99
C LYS A 495 -9.57 5.25 -10.92
N GLY A 496 -10.40 6.24 -10.57
CA GLY A 496 -10.72 7.38 -11.42
C GLY A 496 -11.52 6.99 -12.65
N ILE A 497 -12.38 5.98 -12.55
CA ILE A 497 -13.22 5.57 -13.69
C ILE A 497 -14.49 6.39 -13.63
N PHE A 498 -14.75 7.17 -14.67
CA PHE A 498 -16.01 7.87 -14.85
C PHE A 498 -16.77 7.33 -16.06
N SER A 499 -18.03 6.95 -15.84
CA SER A 499 -18.85 6.31 -16.86
C SER A 499 -20.27 6.85 -16.88
N VAL A 500 -20.83 6.89 -18.09
CA VAL A 500 -22.21 7.28 -18.37
C VAL A 500 -22.86 6.16 -19.19
N ASN A 501 -23.98 5.62 -18.71
CA ASN A 501 -24.67 4.45 -19.28
C ASN A 501 -23.75 3.23 -19.47
N ASP A 502 -22.92 2.94 -18.45
CA ASP A 502 -21.91 1.87 -18.46
C ASP A 502 -20.84 2.02 -19.57
N MET A 503 -20.74 3.22 -20.18
CA MET A 503 -19.73 3.55 -21.17
C MET A 503 -18.75 4.56 -20.59
N THR A 504 -17.45 4.34 -20.82
CA THR A 504 -16.42 5.33 -20.52
C THR A 504 -16.67 6.58 -21.36
N ILE A 505 -16.55 7.75 -20.75
CA ILE A 505 -16.57 9.01 -21.47
C ILE A 505 -15.14 9.51 -21.70
N GLY A 506 -14.97 10.54 -22.53
CA GLY A 506 -13.65 11.03 -22.88
C GLY A 506 -13.14 10.36 -24.14
N PHE A 507 -13.02 9.03 -24.17
CA PHE A 507 -12.40 8.31 -25.29
C PHE A 507 -13.12 7.01 -25.65
N LEU A 508 -12.95 6.59 -26.91
CA LEU A 508 -13.48 5.31 -27.38
C LEU A 508 -12.75 4.14 -26.68
N PRO A 509 -13.47 3.09 -26.27
CA PRO A 509 -12.85 1.94 -25.61
C PRO A 509 -11.96 1.13 -26.58
N ASP A 510 -10.95 0.45 -26.02
CA ASP A 510 -9.98 -0.38 -26.78
C ASP A 510 -10.64 -1.38 -27.73
N ARG A 511 -11.81 -1.92 -27.37
CA ARG A 511 -12.58 -2.85 -28.23
C ARG A 511 -13.00 -2.23 -29.57
N ILE A 512 -13.15 -0.91 -29.65
CA ILE A 512 -13.49 -0.18 -30.89
C ILE A 512 -12.20 0.26 -31.58
N THR A 513 -11.27 0.88 -30.84
CA THR A 513 -10.06 1.47 -31.44
C THR A 513 -9.04 0.43 -31.92
N SER A 514 -9.10 -0.81 -31.38
CA SER A 514 -8.26 -1.93 -31.82
C SER A 514 -8.86 -2.73 -32.98
N ASP A 515 -10.08 -2.41 -33.42
CA ASP A 515 -10.74 -3.11 -34.53
C ASP A 515 -10.06 -2.77 -35.88
N LYS A 516 -9.89 -3.76 -36.75
CA LYS A 516 -9.23 -3.59 -38.06
C LYS A 516 -9.96 -2.61 -38.97
N LEU A 517 -11.28 -2.54 -38.91
CA LEU A 517 -12.09 -1.60 -39.69
C LEU A 517 -11.91 -0.18 -39.18
N PHE A 518 -11.92 0.00 -37.86
CA PHE A 518 -11.65 1.31 -37.25
C PHE A 518 -10.25 1.79 -37.66
N PHE A 519 -9.25 0.94 -37.52
CA PHE A 519 -7.87 1.25 -37.91
C PHE A 519 -7.75 1.57 -39.41
N ARG A 520 -8.47 0.86 -40.28
CA ARG A 520 -8.44 1.12 -41.72
C ARG A 520 -9.01 2.49 -42.08
N VAL A 521 -10.07 2.94 -41.40
CA VAL A 521 -10.80 4.18 -41.73
C VAL A 521 -10.18 5.39 -41.03
N PHE A 522 -9.86 5.25 -39.75
CA PHE A 522 -9.43 6.36 -38.89
C PHE A 522 -7.97 6.25 -38.45
N GLY A 523 -7.26 5.18 -38.81
CA GLY A 523 -5.87 4.97 -38.43
C GLY A 523 -5.71 4.93 -36.91
N HIS A 524 -4.76 5.72 -36.41
CA HIS A 524 -4.51 5.91 -34.99
C HIS A 524 -5.20 7.16 -34.41
N HIS A 525 -6.22 7.69 -35.08
CA HIS A 525 -6.90 8.88 -34.60
C HIS A 525 -7.65 8.60 -33.30
N ILE A 526 -7.53 9.52 -32.33
CA ILE A 526 -8.16 9.42 -31.02
C ILE A 526 -9.35 10.37 -31.02
N PHE A 527 -10.55 9.80 -31.01
CA PHE A 527 -11.77 10.58 -30.88
C PHE A 527 -12.05 10.86 -29.42
N GLU A 528 -12.17 12.15 -29.11
CA GLU A 528 -12.81 12.57 -27.88
C GLU A 528 -14.32 12.35 -28.01
N VAL A 529 -14.89 11.51 -27.15
CA VAL A 529 -16.29 11.07 -27.24
C VAL A 529 -17.04 11.18 -25.92
N GLN A 530 -18.36 11.08 -26.04
CA GLN A 530 -19.30 10.96 -24.94
C GLN A 530 -20.28 9.81 -25.22
N ALA A 531 -20.93 9.32 -24.16
CA ALA A 531 -22.01 8.35 -24.26
C ALA A 531 -23.25 8.94 -24.95
N ALA A 532 -23.82 8.20 -25.88
CA ALA A 532 -25.18 8.47 -26.39
C ALA A 532 -26.25 7.78 -25.51
N GLN A 533 -27.52 8.02 -25.83
CA GLN A 533 -28.65 7.33 -25.18
C GLN A 533 -28.71 5.83 -25.52
N SER A 534 -28.26 5.45 -26.72
CA SER A 534 -28.19 4.05 -27.14
C SER A 534 -26.90 3.38 -26.64
N LYS A 535 -27.03 2.11 -26.25
CA LYS A 535 -25.90 1.28 -25.82
C LYS A 535 -24.86 1.18 -26.94
N ASP A 536 -23.58 1.19 -26.56
CA ASP A 536 -22.42 1.08 -27.46
C ASP A 536 -22.39 2.16 -28.58
N THR A 537 -23.05 3.29 -28.35
CA THR A 537 -23.07 4.42 -29.28
C THR A 537 -22.38 5.62 -28.65
N TYR A 538 -21.46 6.21 -29.41
CA TYR A 538 -20.62 7.32 -28.96
C TYR A 538 -20.83 8.54 -29.86
N ILE A 539 -20.85 9.72 -29.26
CA ILE A 539 -20.93 11.00 -29.97
C ILE A 539 -19.58 11.71 -29.80
N THR A 540 -19.02 12.26 -30.86
CA THR A 540 -17.78 13.02 -30.77
C THR A 540 -18.03 14.36 -30.07
N LYS A 541 -17.11 14.77 -29.18
CA LYS A 541 -17.19 16.07 -28.50
C LYS A 541 -16.99 17.25 -29.46
N HIS A 542 -16.19 17.04 -30.50
CA HIS A 542 -15.85 18.04 -31.51
C HIS A 542 -16.37 17.60 -32.88
N GLY A 543 -16.56 18.56 -33.80
CA GLY A 543 -16.71 18.25 -35.22
C GLY A 543 -15.38 17.75 -35.79
N TYR A 544 -15.42 16.83 -36.75
CA TYR A 544 -14.22 16.35 -37.44
C TYR A 544 -14.42 16.50 -38.94
N HIS A 545 -13.50 17.19 -39.61
CA HIS A 545 -13.43 17.29 -41.07
C HIS A 545 -12.12 16.67 -41.57
N ALA A 546 -11.99 16.43 -42.87
CA ALA A 546 -10.90 15.67 -43.49
C ALA A 546 -9.45 16.03 -43.05
N ASN A 547 -9.23 17.23 -42.49
CA ASN A 547 -7.93 17.72 -42.03
C ASN A 547 -7.82 17.99 -40.50
N GLY A 548 -8.81 17.61 -39.68
CA GLY A 548 -8.71 17.77 -38.21
C GLY A 548 -10.02 18.09 -37.49
N LYS A 549 -9.89 18.44 -36.20
CA LYS A 549 -11.00 18.94 -35.36
C LYS A 549 -11.49 20.28 -35.90
N VAL A 550 -12.81 20.44 -35.97
CA VAL A 550 -13.50 21.69 -36.24
C VAL A 550 -14.24 22.05 -34.95
N HIS A 551 -13.88 23.21 -34.39
CA HIS A 551 -14.51 23.76 -33.18
C HIS A 551 -15.92 24.26 -33.47
#